data_AF-A0A2V9J8M7-F1
#
_entry.id   AF-A0A2V9J8M7-F1
#
_cell.length_a   1.000
_cell.length_b   1.000
_cell.length_c   1.000
_cell.angle_alpha   90.00
_cell.angle_beta   90.00
_cell.angle_gamma   90.00
#
_symmetry.space_group_name_H-M   'P 1'
#
loop_
_entity.id
_entity.type
_entity.pdbx_description
1 polymer ?
#
loop_
_entity_poly.entity_id
_entity_poly.type
_entity_poly.pdbx_seq_one_letter_code
_entity_poly.pdbx_strand_id
1 'polypeptide(L)'
;IDTGSSSSVVDVSLARKLRLVTSPREISVFGTTVVTEEAVLPSLQLGPLQVALLPVVVQDLSYFRDIFSVHVDAIVGIDVLSRSSFTVDYEARKLIWGPVEPLSYRLSCDPRFPYPTVRLEIGDRTLRVFVDTGAKELALFENRTGAIPGSPVVREETRTTLAGPVVVKTVELHELTLGTTRWAQREGSLMKGSLFDGTLGPKWLGAKRIRFDFEHKVISWEK
;
A
#
# COMPACT_ATOMS: atom_id res chain seq x y z
N ILE A 1 5.62 -7.19 1.38
CA ILE A 1 4.16 -7.41 1.29
C ILE A 1 3.52 -6.04 1.14
N ASP A 2 2.70 -5.85 0.11
CA ASP A 2 2.20 -4.54 -0.29
C ASP A 2 0.72 -4.64 -0.70
N THR A 3 -0.17 -4.20 0.18
CA THR A 3 -1.61 -4.14 -0.12
C THR A 3 -2.01 -2.98 -1.02
N GLY A 4 -1.08 -2.08 -1.35
CA GLY A 4 -1.24 -1.00 -2.31
C GLY A 4 -0.87 -1.36 -3.75
N SER A 5 -0.19 -2.49 -3.98
CA SER A 5 0.21 -2.93 -5.33
C SER A 5 -0.83 -3.86 -5.97
N SER A 6 -1.28 -3.55 -7.20
CA SER A 6 -2.15 -4.45 -8.00
C SER A 6 -1.50 -5.77 -8.35
N SER A 7 -0.19 -5.76 -8.55
CA SER A 7 0.59 -6.85 -9.11
C SER A 7 1.74 -7.20 -8.18
N SER A 8 2.11 -8.47 -8.15
CA SER A 8 3.37 -8.89 -7.55
C SER A 8 4.54 -8.49 -8.44
N VAL A 9 5.62 -8.03 -7.82
CA VAL A 9 6.84 -7.54 -8.48
C VAL A 9 8.02 -8.41 -8.07
N VAL A 10 8.89 -8.75 -9.02
CA VAL A 10 10.10 -9.53 -8.83
C VAL A 10 11.30 -8.70 -9.25
N ASP A 11 12.38 -8.76 -8.48
CA ASP A 11 13.62 -8.09 -8.82
C ASP A 11 14.24 -8.67 -10.10
N VAL A 12 14.82 -7.81 -10.94
CA VAL A 12 15.52 -8.20 -12.18
C VAL A 12 16.58 -9.29 -11.95
N SER A 13 17.29 -9.27 -10.82
CA SER A 13 18.30 -10.28 -10.51
C SER A 13 17.68 -11.63 -10.17
N LEU A 14 16.53 -11.66 -9.49
CA LEU A 14 15.79 -12.88 -9.20
C LEU A 14 15.17 -13.46 -10.49
N ALA A 15 14.57 -12.63 -11.33
CA ALA A 15 14.03 -13.06 -12.63
C ALA A 15 15.10 -13.74 -13.50
N ARG A 16 16.31 -13.16 -13.54
CA ARG A 16 17.46 -13.74 -14.26
C ARG A 16 17.92 -15.07 -13.66
N LYS A 17 18.02 -15.18 -12.32
CA LYS A 17 18.39 -16.43 -11.63
C LYS A 17 17.40 -17.55 -11.93
N LEU A 18 16.12 -17.22 -11.99
CA LEU A 18 15.04 -18.14 -12.32
C LEU A 18 14.88 -18.40 -13.83
N ARG A 19 15.67 -17.70 -14.68
CA ARG A 19 15.63 -17.79 -16.14
C ARG A 19 14.22 -17.54 -16.70
N LEU A 20 13.52 -16.57 -16.12
CA LEU A 20 12.20 -16.19 -16.60
C LEU A 20 12.31 -15.55 -17.97
N VAL A 21 11.36 -15.87 -18.86
CA VAL A 21 11.19 -15.15 -20.12
C VAL A 21 10.41 -13.87 -19.82
N THR A 22 10.99 -12.73 -20.20
CA THR A 22 10.39 -11.41 -20.01
C THR A 22 9.83 -10.86 -21.31
N SER A 23 8.79 -10.03 -21.21
CA SER A 23 8.27 -9.22 -22.29
C SER A 23 7.96 -7.79 -21.80
N PRO A 24 8.04 -6.76 -22.65
CA PRO A 24 7.68 -5.40 -22.25
C PRO A 24 6.22 -5.29 -21.80
N ARG A 25 5.98 -4.47 -20.77
CA ARG A 25 4.65 -4.15 -20.24
C ARG A 25 4.59 -2.70 -19.77
N GLU A 26 3.42 -2.07 -19.88
CA GLU A 26 3.13 -0.82 -19.21
C GLU A 26 2.38 -1.05 -17.89
N ILE A 27 2.80 -0.36 -16.84
CA ILE A 27 2.12 -0.33 -15.54
C ILE A 27 1.86 1.13 -15.10
N SER A 28 0.87 1.33 -14.24
CA SER A 28 0.62 2.65 -13.63
C SER A 28 1.15 2.67 -12.19
N VAL A 29 2.04 3.61 -11.90
CA VAL A 29 2.59 3.84 -10.56
C VAL A 29 2.32 5.30 -10.20
N PHE A 30 1.50 5.55 -9.18
CA PHE A 30 1.08 6.89 -8.77
C PHE A 30 0.55 7.78 -9.92
N GLY A 31 -0.04 7.16 -10.95
CA GLY A 31 -0.62 7.85 -12.11
C GLY A 31 0.34 8.10 -13.25
N THR A 32 1.61 7.75 -13.08
CA THR A 32 2.60 7.76 -14.15
C THR A 32 2.66 6.38 -14.80
N THR A 33 2.57 6.33 -16.12
CA THR A 33 2.82 5.11 -16.89
C THR A 33 4.32 4.84 -16.90
N VAL A 34 4.69 3.64 -16.48
CA VAL A 34 6.08 3.14 -16.46
C VAL A 34 6.15 1.95 -17.41
N VAL A 35 7.06 2.02 -18.37
CA VAL A 35 7.43 0.86 -19.20
C VAL A 35 8.38 0.00 -18.37
N THR A 36 8.00 -1.25 -18.19
CA THR A 36 8.70 -2.26 -17.40
C THR A 36 8.65 -3.58 -18.14
N GLU A 37 9.11 -4.65 -17.50
CA GLU A 37 8.98 -6.00 -18.01
C GLU A 37 7.91 -6.77 -17.23
N GLU A 38 7.31 -7.76 -17.86
CA GLU A 38 6.52 -8.78 -17.19
C GLU A 38 7.09 -10.17 -17.46
N ALA A 39 6.81 -11.10 -16.56
CA ALA A 39 7.13 -12.50 -16.71
C ALA A 39 6.05 -13.36 -16.05
N VAL A 40 6.12 -14.67 -16.26
CA VAL A 40 5.28 -15.64 -15.54
C VAL A 40 6.15 -16.42 -14.57
N LEU A 41 5.89 -16.25 -13.26
CA LEU A 41 6.52 -17.04 -12.21
C LEU A 41 5.84 -18.42 -12.15
N PRO A 42 6.58 -19.54 -12.33
CA PRO A 42 5.97 -20.87 -12.41
C PRO A 42 5.17 -21.24 -11.15
N SER A 43 5.70 -20.89 -9.98
CA SER A 43 5.04 -21.11 -8.70
C SER A 43 5.51 -20.09 -7.65
N LEU A 44 4.56 -19.53 -6.90
CA LEU A 44 4.80 -18.79 -5.67
C LEU A 44 4.14 -19.53 -4.51
N GLN A 45 4.88 -19.71 -3.41
CA GLN A 45 4.32 -20.14 -2.14
C GLN A 45 4.58 -19.06 -1.09
N LEU A 46 3.51 -18.61 -0.43
CA LEU A 46 3.58 -17.65 0.67
C LEU A 46 2.71 -18.16 1.83
N GLY A 47 3.34 -18.77 2.82
CA GLY A 47 2.60 -19.49 3.87
C GLY A 47 1.69 -20.57 3.25
N PRO A 48 0.38 -20.58 3.54
CA PRO A 48 -0.56 -21.53 2.96
C PRO A 48 -1.00 -21.15 1.54
N LEU A 49 -0.68 -19.95 1.05
CA LEU A 49 -1.03 -19.55 -0.31
C LEU A 49 -0.08 -20.21 -1.30
N GLN A 50 -0.65 -20.89 -2.29
CA GLN A 50 0.08 -21.40 -3.44
C GLN A 50 -0.56 -20.87 -4.72
N VAL A 51 0.28 -20.29 -5.57
CA VAL A 51 -0.13 -19.72 -6.86
C VAL A 51 0.78 -20.27 -7.94
N ALA A 52 0.21 -20.98 -8.91
CA ALA A 52 0.91 -21.41 -10.10
C ALA A 52 0.74 -20.38 -11.22
N LEU A 53 1.75 -20.28 -12.10
CA LEU A 53 1.73 -19.45 -13.30
C LEU A 53 1.32 -17.99 -13.00
N LEU A 54 1.94 -17.39 -11.99
CA LEU A 54 1.63 -16.02 -11.55
C LEU A 54 2.26 -15.01 -12.52
N PRO A 55 1.48 -14.16 -13.20
CA PRO A 55 2.04 -13.01 -13.90
C PRO A 55 2.67 -12.05 -12.88
N VAL A 56 3.91 -11.66 -13.10
CA VAL A 56 4.65 -10.73 -12.25
C VAL A 56 5.22 -9.60 -13.09
N VAL A 57 5.34 -8.43 -12.48
CA VAL A 57 6.15 -7.34 -13.02
C VAL A 57 7.61 -7.61 -12.66
N VAL A 58 8.53 -7.36 -13.60
CA VAL A 58 9.98 -7.47 -13.38
C VAL A 58 10.58 -6.07 -13.39
N GLN A 59 11.18 -5.67 -12.28
CA GLN A 59 11.68 -4.31 -12.09
C GLN A 59 12.92 -4.30 -11.18
N ASP A 60 13.77 -3.28 -11.30
CA ASP A 60 14.90 -3.09 -10.39
C ASP A 60 14.41 -2.63 -9.01
N LEU A 61 14.59 -3.49 -8.00
CA LEU A 61 14.21 -3.22 -6.61
C LEU A 61 15.39 -2.75 -5.74
N SER A 62 16.56 -2.48 -6.35
CA SER A 62 17.76 -2.05 -5.62
C SER A 62 17.56 -0.75 -4.83
N TYR A 63 16.61 0.10 -5.22
CA TYR A 63 16.28 1.33 -4.47
C TYR A 63 15.86 1.05 -3.01
N PHE A 64 15.29 -0.12 -2.70
CA PHE A 64 14.97 -0.50 -1.32
C PHE A 64 16.23 -0.71 -0.47
N ARG A 65 17.33 -1.19 -1.09
CA ARG A 65 18.61 -1.34 -0.41
C ARG A 65 19.17 0.04 -0.06
N ASP A 66 19.08 0.99 -0.99
CA ASP A 66 19.65 2.31 -0.81
C ASP A 66 18.88 3.13 0.25
N ILE A 67 17.55 2.97 0.32
CA ILE A 67 16.69 3.75 1.23
C ILE A 67 16.48 3.05 2.58
N PHE A 68 16.35 1.72 2.62
CA PHE A 68 15.98 0.98 3.83
C PHE A 68 17.06 0.02 4.31
N SER A 69 18.19 -0.10 3.61
CA SER A 69 19.25 -1.08 3.91
C SER A 69 18.73 -2.52 3.96
N VAL A 70 17.67 -2.80 3.19
CA VAL A 70 17.05 -4.13 3.06
C VAL A 70 17.10 -4.56 1.62
N HIS A 71 17.54 -5.81 1.39
CA HIS A 71 17.43 -6.46 0.09
C HIS A 71 16.01 -7.00 -0.08
N VAL A 72 15.37 -6.68 -1.20
CA VAL A 72 14.01 -7.12 -1.52
C VAL A 72 14.04 -7.87 -2.84
N ASP A 73 13.85 -9.19 -2.79
CA ASP A 73 13.78 -10.03 -3.99
C ASP A 73 12.40 -9.95 -4.70
N ALA A 74 11.34 -9.71 -3.92
CA ALA A 74 9.98 -9.61 -4.44
C ALA A 74 9.05 -8.79 -3.55
N ILE A 75 8.07 -8.17 -4.18
CA ILE A 75 6.90 -7.55 -3.55
C ILE A 75 5.70 -8.41 -3.91
N VAL A 76 4.95 -8.85 -2.90
CA VAL A 76 3.69 -9.58 -3.10
C VAL A 76 2.53 -8.59 -2.99
N GLY A 77 1.76 -8.46 -4.07
CA GLY A 77 0.63 -7.53 -4.22
C GLY A 77 -0.73 -8.17 -3.94
N ILE A 78 -1.81 -7.42 -4.18
CA ILE A 78 -3.18 -7.88 -3.93
C ILE A 78 -3.65 -9.00 -4.87
N ASP A 79 -3.00 -9.20 -6.02
CA ASP A 79 -3.18 -10.36 -6.92
C ASP A 79 -2.95 -11.72 -6.24
N VAL A 80 -2.13 -11.73 -5.19
CA VAL A 80 -1.87 -12.89 -4.34
C VAL A 80 -2.50 -12.71 -2.97
N LEU A 81 -2.28 -11.55 -2.32
CA LEU A 81 -2.69 -11.31 -0.93
C LEU A 81 -4.19 -11.37 -0.71
N SER A 82 -5.01 -10.98 -1.71
CA SER A 82 -6.46 -10.99 -1.57
C SER A 82 -7.09 -12.39 -1.61
N ARG A 83 -6.30 -13.44 -1.90
CA ARG A 83 -6.78 -14.84 -1.96
C ARG A 83 -7.08 -15.44 -0.60
N SER A 84 -6.61 -14.82 0.48
CA SER A 84 -6.95 -15.24 1.85
C SER A 84 -6.85 -14.05 2.80
N SER A 85 -7.72 -14.02 3.81
CA SER A 85 -7.63 -13.05 4.89
C SER A 85 -6.39 -13.30 5.75
N PHE A 86 -5.71 -12.23 6.14
CA PHE A 86 -4.48 -12.30 6.93
C PHE A 86 -4.35 -11.16 7.92
N THR A 87 -3.47 -11.36 8.91
CA THR A 87 -3.06 -10.36 9.88
C THR A 87 -1.56 -10.12 9.74
N VAL A 88 -1.16 -8.85 9.68
CA VAL A 88 0.22 -8.43 9.87
C VAL A 88 0.39 -8.07 11.34
N ASP A 89 1.23 -8.84 12.03
CA ASP A 89 1.64 -8.59 13.40
C ASP A 89 3.03 -7.95 13.38
N TYR A 90 3.09 -6.63 13.56
CA TYR A 90 4.33 -5.87 13.47
C TYR A 90 5.22 -6.07 14.70
N GLU A 91 4.64 -6.34 15.87
CA GLU A 91 5.39 -6.61 17.11
C GLU A 91 6.07 -7.98 17.04
N ALA A 92 5.30 -9.02 16.67
CA ALA A 92 5.83 -10.37 16.51
C ALA A 92 6.59 -10.58 15.19
N ARG A 93 6.51 -9.61 14.26
CA ARG A 93 7.04 -9.67 12.89
C ARG A 93 6.53 -10.90 12.13
N LYS A 94 5.22 -11.15 12.21
CA LYS A 94 4.57 -12.32 11.61
C LYS A 94 3.47 -11.91 10.63
N LEU A 95 3.30 -12.76 9.63
CA LEU A 95 2.12 -12.80 8.79
C LEU A 95 1.31 -14.03 9.19
N ILE A 96 0.07 -13.80 9.64
CA ILE A 96 -0.80 -14.85 10.19
C ILE A 96 -1.99 -15.01 9.25
N TRP A 97 -2.25 -16.24 8.83
CA TRP A 97 -3.30 -16.56 7.85
C TRP A 97 -4.54 -17.15 8.52
N GLY A 98 -5.70 -16.96 7.89
CA GLY A 98 -6.94 -17.62 8.28
C GLY A 98 -7.84 -16.80 9.19
N PRO A 99 -8.91 -17.42 9.74
CA PRO A 99 -9.86 -16.76 10.61
C PRO A 99 -9.22 -16.45 11.97
N VAL A 100 -9.33 -15.20 12.40
CA VAL A 100 -9.09 -14.76 13.78
C VAL A 100 -10.15 -13.72 14.13
N GLU A 101 -10.41 -13.55 15.42
CA GLU A 101 -11.36 -12.56 15.93
C GLU A 101 -11.02 -11.15 15.42
N PRO A 102 -12.03 -10.32 15.10
CA PRO A 102 -11.81 -8.93 14.73
C PRO A 102 -11.06 -8.19 15.83
N LEU A 103 -10.10 -7.34 15.43
CA LEU A 103 -9.37 -6.49 16.37
C LEU A 103 -10.24 -5.30 16.84
N SER A 104 -9.76 -4.58 17.85
CA SER A 104 -10.51 -3.54 18.58
C SER A 104 -11.11 -2.44 17.69
N TYR A 105 -10.36 -1.97 16.70
CA TYR A 105 -10.84 -0.97 15.73
C TYR A 105 -11.24 -1.68 14.45
N ARG A 106 -12.38 -1.31 13.86
CA ARG A 106 -12.94 -1.98 12.66
C ARG A 106 -13.55 -0.98 11.69
N LEU A 107 -13.32 -1.22 10.39
CA LEU A 107 -13.88 -0.45 9.28
C LEU A 107 -14.34 -1.41 8.17
N SER A 108 -15.48 -1.11 7.56
CA SER A 108 -15.87 -1.72 6.29
C SER A 108 -15.12 -1.06 5.15
N CYS A 109 -14.61 -1.88 4.23
CA CYS A 109 -14.04 -1.43 2.98
C CYS A 109 -15.13 -1.17 1.95
N ASP A 110 -14.85 -0.29 0.99
CA ASP A 110 -15.69 -0.09 -0.19
C ASP A 110 -15.61 -1.36 -1.08
N PRO A 111 -16.71 -2.11 -1.26
CA PRO A 111 -16.68 -3.39 -1.96
C PRO A 111 -16.47 -3.26 -3.47
N ARG A 112 -16.56 -2.03 -4.02
CA ARG A 112 -16.40 -1.77 -5.46
C ARG A 112 -14.95 -1.82 -5.92
N PHE A 113 -14.00 -1.81 -4.98
CA PHE A 113 -12.57 -1.82 -5.29
C PHE A 113 -11.91 -3.08 -4.76
N PRO A 114 -10.92 -3.63 -5.49
CA PRO A 114 -10.17 -4.80 -5.02
C PRO A 114 -9.21 -4.46 -3.87
N TYR A 115 -8.86 -3.18 -3.73
CA TYR A 115 -8.01 -2.65 -2.66
C TYR A 115 -8.79 -2.47 -1.35
N PRO A 116 -8.12 -2.55 -0.19
CA PRO A 116 -8.72 -2.29 1.12
C PRO A 116 -9.00 -0.78 1.31
N THR A 117 -10.01 -0.27 0.62
CA THR A 117 -10.38 1.15 0.55
C THR A 117 -11.35 1.55 1.66
N VAL A 118 -11.05 2.61 2.41
CA VAL A 118 -11.86 3.14 3.50
C VAL A 118 -12.16 4.63 3.31
N ARG A 119 -13.18 5.13 4.01
CA ARG A 119 -13.51 6.57 4.04
C ARG A 119 -12.78 7.25 5.19
N LEU A 120 -12.04 8.31 4.87
CA LEU A 120 -11.40 9.22 5.81
C LEU A 120 -12.11 10.57 5.72
N GLU A 121 -12.52 11.11 6.85
CA GLU A 121 -13.04 12.48 6.93
C GLU A 121 -11.94 13.43 7.38
N ILE A 122 -11.82 14.58 6.72
CA ILE A 122 -10.92 15.68 7.07
C ILE A 122 -11.73 16.97 6.98
N GLY A 123 -12.03 17.57 8.13
CA GLY A 123 -13.00 18.68 8.20
C GLY A 123 -14.35 18.27 7.61
N ASP A 124 -14.84 18.99 6.61
CA ASP A 124 -16.10 18.73 5.89
C ASP A 124 -15.94 17.76 4.69
N ARG A 125 -14.72 17.27 4.43
CA ARG A 125 -14.42 16.46 3.25
C ARG A 125 -14.39 14.98 3.58
N THR A 126 -15.05 14.18 2.75
CA THR A 126 -14.89 12.72 2.77
C THR A 126 -13.96 12.27 1.63
N LEU A 127 -12.83 11.67 1.99
CA LEU A 127 -11.82 11.15 1.07
C LEU A 127 -11.84 9.61 1.08
N ARG A 128 -11.54 8.99 -0.06
CA ARG A 128 -11.34 7.55 -0.19
C ARG A 128 -9.85 7.24 -0.24
N VAL A 129 -9.36 6.62 0.84
CA VAL A 129 -7.97 6.19 0.94
C VAL A 129 -7.92 4.67 0.99
N PHE A 130 -6.89 4.06 0.41
CA PHE A 130 -6.66 2.62 0.58
C PHE A 130 -5.56 2.35 1.60
N VAL A 131 -5.75 1.30 2.38
CA VAL A 131 -4.76 0.90 3.40
C VAL A 131 -3.63 0.15 2.74
N ASP A 132 -2.43 0.68 2.88
CA ASP A 132 -1.26 0.25 2.15
C ASP A 132 -0.16 -0.16 3.14
N THR A 133 0.13 -1.46 3.23
CA THR A 133 1.20 -2.00 4.08
C THR A 133 2.60 -1.55 3.64
N GLY A 134 2.77 -1.10 2.40
CA GLY A 134 3.99 -0.46 1.88
C GLY A 134 4.10 1.02 2.25
N ALA A 135 3.00 1.68 2.62
CA ALA A 135 2.99 3.08 3.05
C ALA A 135 3.34 3.23 4.54
N LYS A 136 4.12 4.27 4.86
CA LYS A 136 4.48 4.62 6.25
C LYS A 136 3.52 5.63 6.88
N GLU A 137 2.94 6.49 6.06
CA GLU A 137 2.17 7.68 6.45
C GLU A 137 0.81 7.71 5.76
N LEU A 138 -0.03 8.70 6.11
CA LEU A 138 -1.16 9.10 5.29
C LEU A 138 -0.63 10.00 4.18
N ALA A 139 -0.75 9.57 2.92
CA ALA A 139 -0.39 10.36 1.76
C ALA A 139 -1.64 10.65 0.91
N LEU A 140 -2.05 11.91 0.82
CA LEU A 140 -3.17 12.34 -0.01
C LEU A 140 -2.67 12.76 -1.39
N PHE A 141 -3.45 12.44 -2.42
CA PHE A 141 -3.09 12.72 -3.79
C PHE A 141 -3.60 14.11 -4.21
N GLU A 142 -2.71 15.09 -4.27
CA GLU A 142 -3.04 16.51 -4.48
C GLU A 142 -3.79 16.73 -5.80
N ASN A 143 -3.50 15.94 -6.85
CA ASN A 143 -4.22 15.98 -8.13
C ASN A 143 -5.64 15.41 -8.08
N ARG A 144 -6.04 14.80 -6.95
CA ARG A 144 -7.36 14.21 -6.71
C ARG A 144 -8.14 15.00 -5.66
N THR A 145 -7.45 15.41 -4.61
CA THR A 145 -8.04 16.15 -3.51
C THR A 145 -7.99 17.66 -3.71
N GLY A 146 -7.10 18.18 -4.58
CA GLY A 146 -6.69 19.57 -4.50
C GLY A 146 -6.01 19.87 -3.16
N ALA A 147 -5.87 21.16 -2.84
CA ALA A 147 -5.42 21.59 -1.52
C ALA A 147 -6.41 21.15 -0.43
N ILE A 148 -5.89 20.81 0.75
CA ILE A 148 -6.71 20.58 1.95
C ILE A 148 -6.77 21.91 2.71
N PRO A 149 -7.97 22.52 2.88
CA PRO A 149 -8.11 23.77 3.61
C PRO A 149 -7.54 23.66 5.03
N GLY A 150 -6.90 24.73 5.50
CA GLY A 150 -6.34 24.80 6.85
C GLY A 150 -5.18 23.84 7.11
N SER A 151 -4.59 23.21 6.08
CA SER A 151 -3.46 22.28 6.23
C SER A 151 -2.18 22.89 5.68
N PRO A 152 -1.40 23.64 6.49
CA PRO A 152 -0.18 24.28 6.01
C PRO A 152 0.89 23.25 5.61
N VAL A 153 1.66 23.58 4.57
CA VAL A 153 2.85 22.80 4.19
C VAL A 153 3.99 23.16 5.15
N VAL A 154 4.48 22.15 5.86
CA VAL A 154 5.55 22.27 6.86
C VAL A 154 6.91 21.98 6.24
N ARG A 155 6.97 21.04 5.29
CA ARG A 155 8.20 20.64 4.60
C ARG A 155 7.87 20.19 3.18
N GLU A 156 8.80 20.39 2.26
CA GLU A 156 8.75 19.82 0.90
C GLU A 156 10.06 19.09 0.62
N GLU A 157 9.98 17.88 0.09
CA GLU A 157 11.14 17.06 -0.25
C GLU A 157 10.86 16.20 -1.49
N THR A 158 11.91 15.85 -2.23
CA THR A 158 11.82 14.91 -3.35
C THR A 158 12.17 13.50 -2.88
N ARG A 159 11.26 12.54 -3.07
CA ARG A 159 11.46 11.12 -2.75
C ARG A 159 11.52 10.29 -4.03
N THR A 160 12.41 9.31 -4.09
CA THR A 160 12.47 8.36 -5.20
C THR A 160 11.44 7.26 -5.00
N THR A 161 10.64 6.99 -6.05
CA THR A 161 9.66 5.89 -6.11
C THR A 161 9.96 4.98 -7.30
N LEU A 162 9.16 3.91 -7.46
CA LEU A 162 9.24 3.04 -8.64
C LEU A 162 9.01 3.79 -9.97
N ALA A 163 8.25 4.89 -9.94
CA ALA A 163 7.99 5.76 -11.10
C ALA A 163 9.09 6.82 -11.31
N GLY A 164 10.11 6.86 -10.44
CA GLY A 164 11.08 7.93 -10.38
C GLY A 164 10.81 8.94 -9.26
N PRO A 165 11.47 10.11 -9.30
CA PRO A 165 11.36 11.14 -8.26
C PRO A 165 9.95 11.74 -8.18
N VAL A 166 9.42 11.86 -6.97
CA VAL A 166 8.13 12.48 -6.66
C VAL A 166 8.33 13.53 -5.57
N VAL A 167 7.76 14.71 -5.78
CA VAL A 167 7.69 15.76 -4.75
C VAL A 167 6.64 15.38 -3.72
N VAL A 168 7.03 15.39 -2.45
CA VAL A 168 6.19 15.10 -1.30
C VAL A 168 6.21 16.30 -0.37
N LYS A 169 5.03 16.83 -0.06
CA LYS A 169 4.82 17.94 0.86
C LYS A 169 4.29 17.41 2.18
N THR A 170 5.07 17.51 3.26
CA THR A 170 4.58 17.24 4.61
C THR A 170 3.62 18.34 5.02
N VAL A 171 2.42 17.96 5.45
CA VAL A 171 1.36 18.86 5.89
C VAL A 171 0.85 18.48 7.26
N GLU A 172 0.36 19.46 7.98
CA GLU A 172 -0.40 19.24 9.20
C GLU A 172 -1.89 19.19 8.87
N LEU A 173 -2.51 18.02 9.05
CA LEU A 173 -3.93 17.82 8.80
C LEU A 173 -4.70 18.03 10.10
N HIS A 174 -5.89 18.63 10.01
CA HIS A 174 -6.76 18.92 11.15
C HIS A 174 -8.10 18.18 11.02
N GLU A 175 -8.73 17.93 12.17
CA GLU A 175 -10.10 17.37 12.25
C GLU A 175 -10.28 16.07 11.45
N LEU A 176 -9.40 15.09 11.69
CA LEU A 176 -9.45 13.81 10.99
C LEU A 176 -10.34 12.82 11.72
N THR A 177 -11.23 12.16 10.98
CA THR A 177 -12.05 11.05 11.50
C THR A 177 -11.94 9.82 10.59
N LEU A 178 -11.63 8.68 11.20
CA LEU A 178 -11.60 7.37 10.54
C LEU A 178 -12.41 6.37 11.38
N GLY A 179 -13.67 6.16 10.98
CA GLY A 179 -14.65 5.40 11.76
C GLY A 179 -14.84 6.02 13.14
N THR A 180 -14.54 5.27 14.19
CA THR A 180 -14.63 5.75 15.58
C THR A 180 -13.35 6.46 16.07
N THR A 181 -12.28 6.43 15.29
CA THR A 181 -11.02 7.10 15.67
C THR A 181 -11.02 8.54 15.19
N ARG A 182 -10.67 9.47 16.09
CA ARG A 182 -10.57 10.90 15.79
C ARG A 182 -9.19 11.43 16.16
N TRP A 183 -8.68 12.34 15.34
CA TRP A 183 -7.47 13.10 15.61
C TRP A 183 -7.75 14.58 15.40
N ALA A 184 -7.49 15.41 16.42
CA ALA A 184 -7.60 16.86 16.29
C ALA A 184 -6.60 17.38 15.24
N GLN A 185 -5.39 16.81 15.25
CA GLN A 185 -4.29 17.19 14.38
C GLN A 185 -3.37 16.00 14.16
N ARG A 186 -2.85 15.85 12.94
CA ARG A 186 -1.85 14.83 12.62
C ARG A 186 -1.07 15.17 11.36
N GLU A 187 0.23 14.90 11.37
CA GLU A 187 1.07 15.02 10.18
C GLU A 187 0.62 14.02 9.10
N GLY A 188 0.56 14.46 7.85
CA GLY A 188 0.40 13.64 6.66
C GLY A 188 1.22 14.22 5.51
N SER A 189 1.03 13.69 4.32
CA SER A 189 1.73 14.14 3.11
C SER A 189 0.77 14.43 1.98
N LEU A 190 1.10 15.42 1.15
CA LEU A 190 0.52 15.64 -0.17
C LEU A 190 1.53 15.27 -1.24
N MET A 191 1.11 14.49 -2.23
CA MET A 191 1.94 14.11 -3.37
C MET A 191 1.08 13.90 -4.62
N LYS A 192 1.70 13.71 -5.78
CA LYS A 192 0.97 13.22 -6.96
C LYS A 192 0.66 11.73 -6.79
N GLY A 193 -0.54 11.32 -7.21
CA GLY A 193 -0.94 9.92 -7.21
C GLY A 193 -2.09 9.63 -8.17
N SER A 194 -2.70 8.45 -8.06
CA SER A 194 -3.78 8.03 -8.94
C SER A 194 -4.84 7.16 -8.28
N LEU A 195 -5.96 7.00 -9.01
CA LEU A 195 -7.10 6.11 -8.75
C LEU A 195 -7.93 6.45 -7.51
N PHE A 196 -7.28 6.65 -6.37
CA PHE A 196 -7.87 6.98 -5.07
C PHE A 196 -7.53 8.41 -4.64
N ASP A 197 -8.01 8.84 -3.47
CA ASP A 197 -7.71 10.15 -2.92
C ASP A 197 -6.44 10.13 -2.05
N GLY A 198 -5.92 8.94 -1.73
CA GLY A 198 -4.66 8.76 -1.01
C GLY A 198 -4.39 7.33 -0.56
N THR A 199 -3.24 7.15 0.10
CA THR A 199 -2.82 5.90 0.78
C THR A 199 -2.76 6.11 2.28
N LEU A 200 -3.01 5.05 3.04
CA LEU A 200 -3.02 5.07 4.50
C LEU A 200 -2.12 3.95 5.05
N GLY A 201 -0.96 4.33 5.57
CA GLY A 201 -0.01 3.40 6.18
C GLY A 201 -0.47 2.87 7.55
N PRO A 202 -0.35 1.55 7.84
CA PRO A 202 -0.68 1.00 9.16
C PRO A 202 0.11 1.62 10.31
N LYS A 203 1.37 2.00 10.09
CA LYS A 203 2.18 2.71 11.10
C LYS A 203 1.56 4.06 11.47
N TRP A 204 0.98 4.77 10.51
CA TRP A 204 0.26 6.02 10.74
C TRP A 204 -1.02 5.80 11.56
N LEU A 205 -1.69 4.66 11.41
CA LEU A 205 -2.81 4.31 12.30
C LEU A 205 -2.37 4.05 13.75
N GLY A 206 -1.07 3.89 13.98
CA GLY A 206 -0.52 3.36 15.23
C GLY A 206 -0.78 1.87 15.37
N ALA A 207 -1.00 1.14 14.27
CA ALA A 207 -1.36 -0.27 14.33
C ALA A 207 -0.16 -1.14 14.71
N LYS A 208 -0.28 -1.88 15.81
CA LYS A 208 0.65 -2.97 16.17
C LYS A 208 0.32 -4.25 15.43
N ARG A 209 -0.98 -4.51 15.26
CA ARG A 209 -1.50 -5.57 14.42
C ARG A 209 -2.61 -4.99 13.54
N ILE A 210 -2.62 -5.42 12.27
CA ILE A 210 -3.68 -5.06 11.32
C ILE A 210 -4.12 -6.30 10.57
N ARG A 211 -5.43 -6.48 10.46
CA ARG A 211 -6.09 -7.58 9.77
C ARG A 211 -6.80 -7.07 8.54
N PHE A 212 -6.58 -7.77 7.44
CA PHE A 212 -7.29 -7.60 6.18
C PHE A 212 -8.22 -8.80 5.99
N ASP A 213 -9.52 -8.56 6.16
CA ASP A 213 -10.56 -9.53 5.88
C ASP A 213 -11.12 -9.30 4.48
N PHE A 214 -10.53 -9.97 3.48
CA PHE A 214 -10.88 -9.79 2.08
C PHE A 214 -12.22 -10.43 1.71
N GLU A 215 -12.63 -11.45 2.47
CA GLU A 215 -13.91 -12.14 2.34
C GLU A 215 -15.06 -11.22 2.78
N HIS A 216 -14.95 -10.64 3.97
CA HIS A 216 -16.00 -9.76 4.53
C HIS A 216 -15.80 -8.27 4.19
N LYS A 217 -14.75 -7.93 3.43
CA LYS A 217 -14.37 -6.54 3.09
C LYS A 217 -14.26 -5.66 4.33
N VAL A 218 -13.43 -6.10 5.27
CA VAL A 218 -13.22 -5.42 6.55
C VAL A 218 -11.74 -5.27 6.84
N ILE A 219 -11.36 -4.11 7.38
CA ILE A 219 -10.06 -3.93 8.02
C ILE A 219 -10.31 -3.80 9.51
N SER A 220 -9.49 -4.47 10.31
CA SER A 220 -9.45 -4.23 11.75
C SER A 220 -8.02 -4.10 12.25
N TRP A 221 -7.80 -3.33 13.30
CA TRP A 221 -6.46 -3.15 13.87
C TRP A 221 -6.52 -2.90 15.38
N GLU A 222 -5.36 -2.98 16.02
CA GLU A 222 -5.15 -2.57 17.41
C GLU A 222 -3.86 -1.75 17.53
N LYS A 223 -3.78 -0.95 18.59
CA LYS A 223 -2.71 0.03 18.84
C LYS A 223 -1.81 -0.37 19.99
#